data_AF-A0A8T1F987-F1
#
_entry.id   AF-A0A8T1F987-F1
#
_cell.length_a   1.000
_cell.length_b   1.000
_cell.length_c   1.000
_cell.angle_alpha   90.00
_cell.angle_beta   90.00
_cell.angle_gamma   90.00
#
_symmetry.space_group_name_H-M   'P 1'
#
loop_
_entity.id
_entity.type
_entity.pdbx_description
1 polymer ?
#
loop_
_entity_poly.entity_id
_entity_poly.type
_entity_poly.pdbx_seq_one_letter_code
_entity_poly.pdbx_strand_id
1 'polypeptide(L)' 'MNTKTVQEWLLQLDKEMRAAQRHILLLVDTVSSHSLGNLVLTNAKLQSLPPNTTIYLQPLDAGIIASFKARFRSM' A
#
# COMPACT_ATOMS: atom_id res chain seq x y z
N MET A 1 -5.57 5.84 -8.96
CA MET A 1 -6.62 5.40 -8.01
C MET A 1 -7.10 6.65 -7.26
N ASN A 2 -8.41 6.82 -7.03
CA ASN A 2 -8.91 7.96 -6.25
C ASN A 2 -9.06 7.57 -4.76
N THR A 3 -9.19 8.56 -3.88
CA THR A 3 -9.26 8.36 -2.42
C THR A 3 -10.37 7.41 -1.99
N LYS A 4 -11.54 7.46 -2.64
CA LYS A 4 -12.68 6.60 -2.31
C LYS A 4 -12.35 5.13 -2.54
N THR A 5 -11.77 4.81 -3.72
CA THR A 5 -11.37 3.44 -4.04
C THR A 5 -10.31 2.92 -3.07
N VAL A 6 -9.37 3.76 -2.64
CA VAL A 6 -8.36 3.36 -1.63
C VAL A 6 -9.04 3.02 -0.30
N GLN A 7 -9.95 3.88 0.17
CA GLN A 7 -10.62 3.69 1.45
C GLN A 7 -11.51 2.44 1.47
N GLU A 8 -12.26 2.19 0.40
CA GLU A 8 -13.07 0.97 0.25
C GLU A 8 -12.19 -0.29 0.30
N TRP A 9 -11.07 -0.27 -0.42
CA TRP A 9 -10.10 -1.36 -0.39
C TRP A 9 -9.46 -1.56 0.99
N LEU A 10 -9.09 -0.48 1.68
CA LEU A 10 -8.52 -0.55 3.04
C LEU A 10 -9.50 -1.14 4.06
N LEU A 11 -10.78 -0.78 3.98
CA LEU A 11 -11.81 -1.38 4.82
C LEU A 11 -11.95 -2.88 4.58
N GLN A 12 -11.89 -3.30 3.32
CA GLN A 12 -11.98 -4.71 2.97
C GLN A 12 -10.75 -5.47 3.49
N LEU A 13 -9.55 -4.94 3.28
CA LEU A 13 -8.31 -5.50 3.80
C LEU A 13 -8.35 -5.63 5.33
N ASP A 14 -8.79 -4.58 6.04
CA ASP A 14 -8.87 -4.59 7.51
C ASP A 14 -9.84 -5.67 8.02
N LYS A 15 -10.99 -5.86 7.36
CA LYS A 15 -11.93 -6.94 7.67
C LYS A 15 -11.29 -8.31 7.49
N GLU A 16 -10.54 -8.51 6.42
CA GLU A 16 -9.83 -9.77 6.15
C GLU A 16 -8.74 -10.03 7.20
N MET A 17 -7.98 -9.00 7.59
CA MET A 17 -6.96 -9.12 8.63
C MET A 17 -7.58 -9.42 10.00
N ARG A 18 -8.74 -8.83 10.32
CA ARG A 18 -9.50 -9.16 11.52
C ARG A 18 -9.97 -10.61 11.51
N ALA A 19 -10.54 -11.08 10.40
CA ALA A 19 -10.97 -12.48 10.26
C ALA A 19 -9.79 -13.45 10.39
N ALA A 20 -8.62 -13.08 9.89
CA ALA A 20 -7.38 -13.84 10.02
C ALA A 20 -6.69 -13.69 11.38
N GLN A 21 -7.22 -12.88 12.31
CA GLN A 21 -6.62 -12.55 13.60
C GLN A 21 -5.18 -12.00 13.47
N ARG A 22 -4.96 -11.12 12.49
CA ARG A 22 -3.66 -10.51 12.19
C ARG A 22 -3.72 -9.00 12.36
N HIS A 23 -2.58 -8.44 12.81
CA HIS A 23 -2.32 -7.02 12.77
C HIS A 23 -1.20 -6.75 11.76
N ILE A 24 -1.43 -5.83 10.83
CA ILE A 24 -0.48 -5.52 9.77
C ILE A 24 -0.11 -4.04 9.76
N LEU A 25 1.12 -3.77 9.33
CA LEU A 25 1.59 -2.43 8.96
C LEU A 25 1.67 -2.36 7.43
N LEU A 26 0.88 -1.47 6.83
CA LEU A 26 0.93 -1.19 5.40
C LEU A 26 1.80 0.05 5.15
N LEU A 27 2.94 -0.16 4.49
CA LEU A 27 3.83 0.91 4.05
C LEU A 27 3.37 1.41 2.68
N VAL A 28 3.08 2.71 2.57
CA VAL A 28 2.59 3.35 1.33
C VAL A 28 3.46 4.54 0.93
N ASP A 29 3.42 4.95 -0.33
CA ASP A 29 4.09 6.17 -0.79
C ASP A 29 3.34 7.40 -0.28
N THR A 30 4.03 8.53 -0.27
CA THR A 30 3.43 9.84 0.08
C THR A 30 2.67 10.39 -1.13
N VAL A 31 1.49 9.84 -1.39
CA VAL A 31 0.55 10.39 -2.40
C VAL A 31 -0.76 10.77 -1.71
N SER A 32 -1.31 11.94 -2.07
CA SER A 32 -2.51 12.52 -1.45
C SER A 32 -3.76 11.64 -1.54
N SER A 33 -3.83 10.73 -2.52
CA SER A 33 -4.92 9.75 -2.66
C SER A 33 -4.96 8.71 -1.54
N HIS A 34 -3.89 8.54 -0.76
CA HIS A 34 -3.86 7.64 0.41
C HIS A 34 -4.39 8.29 1.70
N SER A 35 -5.05 9.45 1.60
CA SER A 35 -5.63 10.14 2.76
C SER A 35 -6.68 9.25 3.44
N LEU A 36 -6.39 8.86 4.69
CA LEU A 36 -7.33 8.12 5.53
C LEU A 36 -8.59 8.94 5.86
N GLY A 37 -8.51 10.28 5.88
CA GLY A 37 -9.64 11.12 6.28
C GLY A 37 -10.13 10.72 7.68
N ASN A 38 -11.41 10.35 7.78
CA ASN A 38 -12.05 9.88 9.03
C ASN A 38 -12.09 8.35 9.16
N LEU A 39 -11.32 7.62 8.34
CA LEU A 39 -11.33 6.16 8.34
C LEU A 39 -10.67 5.61 9.61
N VAL A 40 -11.35 4.70 10.29
CA VAL A 40 -10.83 3.99 11.46
C VAL A 40 -10.61 2.52 11.10
N LEU A 41 -9.36 2.07 11.22
CA LEU A 41 -8.93 0.69 10.98
C LEU A 41 -8.48 0.07 12.31
N THR A 42 -8.80 -1.21 12.55
CA THR A 42 -8.48 -1.87 13.84
C THR A 42 -7.33 -2.86 13.72
N ASN A 43 -7.10 -3.40 12.54
CA ASN A 43 -6.16 -4.49 12.26
C ASN A 43 -5.14 -4.12 11.18
N ALA A 44 -5.39 -3.09 10.38
CA ALA A 44 -4.41 -2.50 9.48
C ALA A 44 -3.99 -1.10 9.95
N LYS A 45 -2.68 -0.85 10.04
CA LYS A 45 -2.12 0.49 10.25
C LYS A 45 -1.44 0.96 8.98
N LEU A 46 -1.76 2.17 8.51
CA LEU A 46 -1.04 2.79 7.41
C LEU A 46 0.13 3.64 7.91
N GLN A 47 1.25 3.56 7.22
CA GLN A 47 2.40 4.41 7.44
C GLN A 47 2.96 4.86 6.09
N SER A 48 2.98 6.17 5.86
CA SER A 48 3.65 6.74 4.71
C SER A 48 5.16 6.70 4.89
N LEU A 49 5.87 6.33 3.83
CA LEU A 49 7.33 6.39 3.78
C LEU A 49 7.83 7.83 3.63
N PRO A 50 9.09 8.13 3.97
CA PRO A 50 9.63 9.47 3.74
C PRO A 50 9.65 9.82 2.24
N PRO A 51 9.50 11.11 1.87
CA PRO A 51 9.61 11.55 0.49
C PRO A 51 10.95 11.13 -0.14
N ASN A 52 10.96 10.89 -1.47
CA ASN A 52 12.14 10.51 -2.25
C ASN A 52 12.81 9.17 -1.85
N THR A 53 12.16 8.33 -1.04
CA THR A 53 12.69 7.01 -0.69
C THR A 53 12.16 5.87 -1.54
N THR A 54 11.23 6.14 -2.47
CA THR A 54 10.48 5.14 -3.23
C THR A 54 11.36 4.10 -3.91
N ILE A 55 12.41 4.52 -4.60
CA ILE A 55 13.29 3.58 -5.34
C ILE A 55 14.12 2.66 -4.43
N TYR A 56 14.31 3.02 -3.16
CA TYR A 56 15.15 2.29 -2.22
C TYR A 56 14.35 1.52 -1.18
N LEU A 57 13.23 2.10 -0.72
CA LEU A 57 12.45 1.60 0.41
C LEU A 57 11.12 0.97 0.00
N GLN A 58 10.63 1.14 -1.24
CA GLN A 58 9.42 0.46 -1.69
C GLN A 58 9.74 -0.88 -2.36
N PRO A 59 9.45 -2.02 -1.69
CA PRO A 59 9.75 -3.32 -2.26
C PRO A 59 8.96 -3.60 -3.54
N LEU A 60 7.80 -2.94 -3.70
CA LEU A 60 6.99 -3.06 -4.91
C LEU A 60 7.72 -2.48 -6.12
N ASP A 61 8.28 -1.27 -6.01
CA ASP A 61 9.05 -0.63 -7.08
C ASP A 61 10.38 -1.32 -7.32
N ALA A 62 11.17 -1.50 -6.26
CA ALA A 62 12.53 -2.05 -6.36
C ALA A 62 12.56 -3.55 -6.70
N GLY A 63 11.52 -4.29 -6.34
CA GLY A 63 11.43 -5.73 -6.55
C GLY A 63 10.50 -6.09 -7.70
N ILE A 64 9.19 -6.13 -7.42
CA ILE A 64 8.19 -6.74 -8.30
C ILE A 64 8.07 -5.97 -9.62
N ILE A 65 7.91 -4.64 -9.56
CA ILE A 65 7.75 -3.79 -10.74
C ILE A 65 9.04 -3.79 -11.57
N ALA A 66 10.20 -3.66 -10.93
CA ALA A 66 11.49 -3.73 -11.61
C ALA A 66 11.65 -5.06 -12.37
N SER A 67 11.34 -6.18 -11.72
CA SER A 67 11.42 -7.53 -12.31
C SER A 67 10.44 -7.70 -13.48
N PHE A 68 9.20 -7.23 -13.32
CA PHE A 68 8.19 -7.26 -14.36
C PHE A 68 8.63 -6.43 -15.59
N LYS A 69 9.12 -5.21 -15.38
CA LYS A 69 9.64 -4.34 -16.44
C LYS A 69 10.82 -4.97 -17.18
N ALA A 70 11.74 -5.62 -16.45
CA ALA A 70 12.89 -6.29 -17.05
C ALA A 70 12.46 -7.43 -17.98
N ARG A 71 11.52 -8.28 -17.53
CA ARG A 71 10.97 -9.36 -18.34
C ARG A 71 10.24 -8.84 -19.58
N PHE A 72 9.37 -7.84 -19.41
CA PHE A 72 8.59 -7.28 -20.52
C PHE A 72 9.48 -6.69 -21.62
N ARG A 73 10.60 -6.05 -21.25
CA ARG A 73 11.57 -5.48 -22.22
C ARG A 73 12.46 -6.52 -22.91
N SER A 74 12.54 -7.72 -22.34
CA SER A 74 13.32 -8.83 -22.93
C SER A 74 12.52 -9.69 -23.91
N MET A 75 11.22 -9.41 -24.04
CA MET A 75 10.33 -9.96 -25.07
C MET A 75 10.36 -9.06 -26.30
#